data_AF-A0A424HKF0-F1
#
_entry.id   AF-A0A424HKF0-F1
#
_cell.length_a   1.000
_cell.length_b   1.000
_cell.length_c   1.000
_cell.angle_alpha   90.00
_cell.angle_beta   90.00
_cell.angle_gamma   90.00
#
_symmetry.space_group_name_H-M   'P 1'
#
loop_
_entity.id
_entity.type
_entity.pdbx_description
1 polymer ?
#
loop_
_entity_poly.entity_id
_entity_poly.type
_entity_poly.pdbx_seq_one_letter_code
_entity_poly.pdbx_strand_id
1 'polypeptide(L)' 'MLLRLRLLLLSFGGGMLFLLLLCLGAQNLSERHSIQLGTSRSVPLPSGFLVGVSFVLGVISGGTTAAVLLPDQRN' A
#
# COMPACT_ATOMS: atom_id res chain seq x y z
N MET A 1 4.19 5.38 -23.93
CA MET A 1 4.91 5.82 -22.69
C MET A 1 4.04 6.61 -21.70
N LEU A 2 3.31 7.64 -22.14
CA LEU A 2 2.54 8.53 -21.22
C LEU A 2 1.50 7.80 -20.35
N LEU A 3 0.84 6.78 -20.89
CA LEU A 3 -0.10 5.93 -20.15
C LEU A 3 0.57 5.09 -19.06
N ARG A 4 1.74 4.48 -19.36
CA ARG A 4 2.54 3.72 -18.38
C ARG A 4 2.98 4.63 -17.23
N LEU A 5 3.45 5.85 -17.56
CA LEU A 5 3.85 6.85 -16.56
C LEU A 5 2.67 7.29 -15.68
N ARG A 6 1.50 7.54 -16.28
CA ARG A 6 0.28 7.87 -15.52
C ARG A 6 -0.12 6.73 -14.58
N LEU A 7 -0.06 5.48 -15.04
CA LEU A 7 -0.34 4.32 -14.20
C LEU A 7 0.62 4.28 -13.00
N LEU A 8 1.93 4.40 -13.24
CA LEU A 8 2.93 4.41 -12.16
C LEU A 8 2.69 5.54 -11.17
N LEU A 9 2.46 6.76 -11.65
CA LEU A 9 2.19 7.92 -10.79
C LEU A 9 0.92 7.74 -9.97
N LEU A 10 -0.15 7.19 -10.55
CA LEU A 10 -1.40 6.92 -9.83
C LEU A 10 -1.23 5.82 -8.79
N SER A 11 -0.50 4.75 -9.12
CA SER A 11 -0.27 3.63 -8.17
C SER A 11 0.64 4.03 -7.02
N PHE A 12 1.74 4.74 -7.29
CA PHE A 12 2.61 5.26 -6.23
C PHE A 12 1.96 6.39 -5.45
N GLY A 13 1.37 7.37 -6.12
CA GLY A 13 0.71 8.50 -5.48
C GLY A 13 -0.47 8.08 -4.62
N GLY A 14 -1.34 7.21 -5.16
CA GLY A 14 -2.46 6.64 -4.42
C GLY A 14 -2.01 5.76 -3.26
N GLY A 15 -1.01 4.90 -3.48
CA GLY A 15 -0.42 4.08 -2.41
C GLY A 15 0.17 4.91 -1.28
N MET A 16 0.92 5.96 -1.61
CA MET A 16 1.51 6.90 -0.63
C MET A 16 0.42 7.66 0.15
N LEU A 17 -0.62 8.13 -0.54
CA LEU A 17 -1.75 8.80 0.09
C LEU A 17 -2.50 7.87 1.05
N PHE A 18 -2.77 6.63 0.64
CA PHE A 18 -3.36 5.62 1.52
C PHE A 18 -2.46 5.30 2.72
N LEU A 19 -1.15 5.22 2.52
CA LEU A 19 -0.21 5.01 3.62
C LEU A 19 -0.27 6.17 4.63
N LEU A 20 -0.32 7.42 4.17
CA LEU A 20 -0.49 8.58 5.04
C LEU A 20 -1.80 8.53 5.81
N LEU A 21 -2.92 8.19 5.15
CA LEU A 21 -4.22 8.03 5.80
C LEU A 21 -4.19 6.91 6.87
N LEU A 22 -3.50 5.81 6.59
CA LEU A 22 -3.33 4.71 7.55
C LEU A 22 -2.47 5.13 8.75
N CYS A 23 -1.39 5.88 8.52
CA CYS A 23 -0.59 6.45 9.59
C CYS A 23 -1.40 7.43 10.45
N LEU A 24 -2.26 8.25 9.84
CA LEU A 24 -3.14 9.18 10.55
C LEU A 24 -4.22 8.45 11.35
N GLY A 25 -4.83 7.42 10.75
CA GLY A 25 -5.81 6.55 11.38
C GLY A 25 -5.20 5.78 12.56
N ALA A 26 -4.02 5.18 12.37
CA ALA A 26 -3.36 4.43 13.44
C ALA A 26 -2.98 5.28 14.66
N GLN A 27 -2.75 6.59 14.45
CA GLN A 27 -2.56 7.54 15.54
C GLN A 27 -3.89 7.90 16.24
N ASN A 28 -5.02 7.85 15.53
CA ASN A 28 -6.35 8.12 16.09
C ASN A 28 -6.96 6.92 16.81
N LEU A 29 -6.56 5.69 16.50
CA LEU A 29 -7.08 4.51 17.18
C LEU A 29 -6.41 4.33 18.55
N SER A 30 -7.24 4.38 19.61
CA SER A 30 -6.82 4.07 20.97
C SER A 30 -6.60 2.57 21.20
N GLU A 31 -7.24 1.72 20.40
CA GLU A 31 -7.15 0.28 20.51
C GLU A 31 -5.86 -0.23 19.86
N ARG A 32 -4.99 -0.85 20.67
CA ARG A 32 -3.72 -1.40 20.20
C ARG A 32 -3.63 -2.90 20.47
N HIS A 33 -3.57 -3.67 19.39
CA HIS A 33 -3.38 -5.11 19.45
C HIS A 33 -1.90 -5.43 19.18
N SER A 34 -1.33 -6.35 19.95
CA SER A 34 0.01 -6.87 19.70
C SER A 34 -0.11 -8.28 19.15
N ILE A 35 0.47 -8.50 17.98
CA ILE A 35 0.34 -9.74 17.21
C ILE A 35 1.62 -10.55 17.41
N GLN A 36 1.52 -11.87 17.54
CA GLN A 36 2.70 -12.74 17.62
C GLN A 36 3.13 -13.14 16.21
N LEU A 37 4.29 -12.65 15.77
CA LEU A 37 4.89 -12.95 14.47
C LEU A 37 5.98 -14.00 14.68
N GLY A 38 5.62 -15.27 14.51
CA GLY A 38 6.50 -16.40 14.78
C GLY A 38 6.87 -16.44 16.27
N THR A 39 8.17 -16.35 16.57
CA THR A 39 8.69 -16.31 17.95
C THR A 39 8.77 -14.90 18.55
N SER A 40 8.57 -13.85 17.75
CA SER A 40 8.66 -12.46 18.21
C SER A 40 7.28 -11.81 18.34
N ARG A 41 7.12 -10.99 19.38
CA ARG A 41 5.89 -10.21 19.59
C ARG A 41 6.02 -8.87 18.86
N SER A 42 5.04 -8.53 18.03
CA SER A 42 5.03 -7.25 17.32
C SER A 42 4.84 -6.09 18.30
N VAL A 43 5.33 -4.91 17.90
CA VAL A 43 4.88 -3.66 18.52
C VAL A 43 3.34 -3.62 18.48
N PRO A 44 2.69 -3.05 19.51
CA PRO A 44 1.24 -2.85 19.50
C PRO A 44 0.82 -1.93 18.35
N LEU A 45 0.21 -2.51 17.31
CA LEU A 45 -0.32 -1.82 16.14
C LEU A 45 -1.82 -2.12 15.96
N PRO A 46 -2.62 -1.18 15.46
CA PRO A 46 -4.02 -1.46 15.12
C PRO A 46 -4.10 -2.52 14.02
N SER A 47 -5.03 -3.47 14.13
CA SER A 47 -5.25 -4.50 13.10
C SER A 47 -5.56 -3.90 11.72
N GLY A 48 -6.35 -2.82 11.70
CA GLY A 48 -6.65 -2.07 10.48
C GLY A 48 -5.42 -1.45 9.81
N PHE A 49 -4.38 -1.11 10.58
CA PHE A 49 -3.13 -0.62 10.00
C PHE A 49 -2.40 -1.74 9.23
N LEU A 50 -2.34 -2.95 9.80
CA LEU A 50 -1.69 -4.10 9.15
C LEU A 50 -2.37 -4.49 7.83
N VAL A 51 -3.71 -4.55 7.85
CA VAL A 51 -4.53 -4.82 6.66
C VAL A 51 -4.35 -3.71 5.62
N GLY A 52 -4.35 -2.45 6.07
CA GLY A 52 -4.12 -1.30 5.20
C GLY A 52 -2.76 -1.30 4.52
N VAL A 53 -1.67 -1.60 5.25
CA VAL A 53 -0.32 -1.69 4.66
C VAL A 53 -0.28 -2.80 3.61
N SER A 54 -0.91 -3.94 3.87
CA SER A 54 -1.01 -5.04 2.90
C SER A 54 -1.74 -4.59 1.62
N PHE A 55 -2.80 -3.81 1.76
CA PHE A 55 -3.53 -3.23 0.63
C PHE A 55 -2.67 -2.23 -0.17
N VAL A 56 -1.96 -1.32 0.51
CA VAL A 56 -1.04 -0.35 -0.13
C VAL A 56 0.02 -1.07 -0.96
N LEU A 57 0.63 -2.12 -0.39
CA LEU A 57 1.61 -2.94 -1.10
C LEU A 57 1.00 -3.62 -2.34
N GLY A 58 -0.24 -4.10 -2.24
CA GLY A 58 -0.99 -4.65 -3.37
C GLY A 58 -1.23 -3.62 -4.49
N VAL A 59 -1.61 -2.39 -4.15
CA VAL A 59 -1.83 -1.31 -5.13
C VAL A 59 -0.53 -0.94 -5.85
N ILE A 60 0.57 -0.79 -5.11
CA ILE A 60 1.86 -0.43 -5.70
C ILE A 60 2.40 -1.58 -6.57
N SER A 61 2.39 -2.81 -6.06
CA SER A 61 2.89 -3.98 -6.80
C SER A 61 2.04 -4.30 -8.03
N GLY A 62 0.71 -4.30 -7.91
CA GLY A 62 -0.20 -4.53 -9.02
C GLY A 62 -0.10 -3.43 -10.08
N GLY A 63 -0.04 -2.17 -9.65
CA GLY A 63 0.08 -1.01 -10.54
C GLY A 63 1.40 -0.96 -11.31
N THR A 64 2.51 -1.28 -10.63
CA THR A 64 3.83 -1.40 -11.28
C THR A 64 3.87 -2.56 -12.27
N THR A 65 3.34 -3.73 -11.89
CA THR A 65 3.24 -4.89 -12.78
C THR A 65 2.39 -4.58 -14.01
N ALA A 66 1.23 -3.93 -13.82
CA ALA A 66 0.37 -3.50 -14.92
C ALA A 66 1.07 -2.49 -15.84
N ALA A 67 1.82 -1.53 -15.29
CA ALA A 67 2.57 -0.56 -16.09
C ALA A 67 3.68 -1.20 -16.93
N VAL A 68 4.36 -2.22 -16.39
CA VAL A 68 5.42 -2.97 -17.08
C VAL A 68 4.85 -3.87 -18.18
N LEU A 69 3.77 -4.59 -17.89
CA LEU A 69 3.14 -5.53 -18.84
C LEU A 69 2.28 -4.83 -19.90
N LEU A 70 2.02 -3.52 -19.75
CA LEU A 70 1.19 -2.79 -20.69
C LEU A 70 1.82 -2.83 -22.10
N PRO A 71 1.16 -3.42 -23.11
CA PRO A 71 1.70 -3.54 -24.45
C PRO A 71 1.94 -2.16 -25.07
N ASP A 72 2.96 -2.06 -25.93
CA ASP A 72 3.22 -0.80 -26.63
C ASP A 72 2.15 -0.57 -27.69
N GLN A 73 1.32 0.45 -27.47
CA GLN A 73 0.26 0.87 -28.40
C GLN A 73 0.87 1.67 -29.57
N ARG A 74 1.92 1.13 -30.19
CA ARG A 74 2.53 1.68 -31.40
C ARG A 74 1.68 1.23 -32.59
N ASN A 75 0.64 2.00 -32.89
CA ASN A 75 0.09 2.06 -34.25
C ASN A 75 1.06 2.80 -35.16
#